data_AF-A0A359KCC1-F1
#
_entry.id   AF-A0A359KCC1-F1
#
_cell.length_a   1.000
_cell.length_b   1.000
_cell.length_c   1.000
_cell.angle_alpha   90.00
_cell.angle_beta   90.00
_cell.angle_gamma   90.00
#
_symmetry.space_group_name_H-M   'P 1'
#
loop_
_entity.id
_entity.type
_entity.pdbx_description
1 polymer ?
#
loop_
_entity_poly.entity_id
_entity_poly.type
_entity_poly.pdbx_seq_one_letter_code
_entity_poly.pdbx_strand_id
1 'polypeptide(L)' 'TGPHLHYEIWRNGQRINPAGIKTQEGTVLAGADLAAFRAEKARIDRVIAAGGQRRPAAVQQAANGLRPAEG' A
#
# COMPACT_ATOMS: atom_id res chain seq x y z
N THR A 1 33.52 19.79 -0.32
CA THR A 1 33.11 18.99 -1.49
C THR A 1 33.57 17.53 -1.41
N GLY A 2 33.76 16.97 -0.20
CA GLY A 2 34.05 15.55 -0.04
C GLY A 2 32.81 14.67 -0.29
N PRO A 3 32.87 13.36 0.00
CA PRO A 3 31.75 12.44 -0.19
C PRO A 3 30.52 12.87 0.62
N HIS A 4 29.41 13.11 -0.07
CA HIS A 4 28.12 13.44 0.54
C HIS A 4 26.97 12.91 -0.32
N LEU A 5 25.82 12.71 0.31
CA LEU A 5 24.57 12.44 -0.39
C LEU A 5 23.92 13.77 -0.78
N HIS A 6 23.70 13.97 -2.07
CA HIS A 6 22.85 15.07 -2.57
C HIS A 6 21.43 14.55 -2.77
N TYR A 7 20.45 15.23 -2.18
CA TYR A 7 19.04 14.95 -2.42
C TYR A 7 18.27 16.26 -2.62
N GLU A 8 17.29 16.22 -3.50
CA GLU A 8 16.44 17.37 -3.85
C GLU A 8 14.99 16.99 -3.71
N ILE A 9 14.14 17.95 -3.35
CA ILE A 9 12.70 17.75 -3.29
C ILE A 9 12.01 18.71 -4.26
N TRP A 10 11.09 18.15 -5.02
CA TRP A 10 10.37 18.82 -6.09
C TRP A 10 8.87 18.76 -5.83
N ARG A 11 8.17 19.88 -6.03
CA ARG A 11 6.70 19.94 -5.96
C ARG A 11 6.19 20.82 -7.09
N ASN A 12 5.27 20.30 -7.90
CA ASN A 12 4.69 21.02 -9.05
C ASN A 12 5.76 21.61 -9.99
N GLY A 13 6.86 20.89 -10.20
CA GLY A 13 7.96 21.32 -11.07
C GLY A 13 8.95 22.33 -10.46
N GLN A 14 8.79 22.71 -9.19
CA GLN A 14 9.70 23.63 -8.50
C GLN A 14 10.50 22.91 -7.41
N ARG A 15 11.79 23.27 -7.28
CA ARG A 15 12.66 22.86 -6.17
C ARG A 15 12.19 23.55 -4.89
N ILE A 16 12.02 22.78 -3.82
CA ILE A 16 11.62 23.30 -2.52
C ILE A 16 12.67 22.93 -1.47
N ASN A 17 12.82 23.79 -0.45
CA ASN A 17 13.75 23.56 0.65
C ASN A 17 13.28 22.35 1.51
N PRO A 18 14.06 21.26 1.59
CA PRO A 18 13.67 20.08 2.35
C PRO A 18 13.39 20.33 3.84
N ALA A 19 14.12 21.26 4.46
CA ALA A 19 14.03 21.51 5.91
C ALA A 19 12.68 22.12 6.35
N GLY A 20 11.94 22.73 5.43
CA GLY A 20 10.65 23.38 5.72
C GLY A 20 9.42 22.55 5.39
N ILE A 21 9.59 21.31 4.93
CA ILE A 21 8.48 20.48 4.48
C ILE A 21 7.85 19.81 5.69
N LYS A 22 6.56 20.10 5.93
CA LYS A 22 5.72 19.26 6.76
C LYS A 22 5.39 17.99 5.97
N THR A 23 6.17 16.94 6.17
CA THR A 23 5.77 15.61 5.76
C THR A 23 4.57 15.20 6.62
N GLN A 24 3.62 14.47 6.04
CA GLN A 24 2.64 13.77 6.86
C GLN A 24 3.43 12.69 7.60
N GLU A 25 3.81 12.97 8.84
CA GLU A 25 4.36 11.94 9.71
C GLU A 25 3.27 10.88 9.90
N GLY A 26 3.56 9.65 9.49
CA GLY A 26 2.64 8.54 9.74
C GLY A 26 2.46 8.36 11.24
N THR A 27 1.25 8.01 11.68
CA THR A 27 1.01 7.67 13.08
C THR A 27 1.83 6.44 13.45
N VAL A 28 2.71 6.57 14.44
CA VAL A 28 3.41 5.42 15.03
C VAL A 28 2.43 4.70 15.96
N LEU A 29 2.01 3.48 15.59
CA LEU A 29 1.13 2.67 16.43
C LEU A 29 1.85 2.22 17.70
N ALA A 30 1.19 2.35 18.84
CA ALA A 30 1.71 1.93 20.14
C ALA A 30 0.62 1.23 20.98
N GLY A 31 1.02 0.59 22.08
CA GLY A 31 0.08 -0.02 23.03
C GLY A 31 -0.95 -0.95 22.38
N ALA A 32 -2.22 -0.68 22.64
CA ALA A 32 -3.35 -1.46 22.13
C ALA A 32 -3.44 -1.44 20.59
N ASP A 33 -3.18 -0.31 19.95
CA ASP A 33 -3.27 -0.18 18.49
C ASP A 33 -2.19 -1.01 17.79
N LEU A 34 -0.97 -1.03 18.36
CA LEU A 34 0.11 -1.87 17.85
C LEU A 34 -0.21 -3.37 18.03
N ALA A 35 -0.81 -3.74 19.15
CA ALA A 35 -1.22 -5.12 19.41
C ALA A 35 -2.31 -5.57 18.42
N ALA A 36 -3.34 -4.75 18.21
CA ALA A 36 -4.41 -5.01 17.25
C ALA A 36 -3.87 -5.14 15.82
N PHE A 37 -2.99 -4.22 15.41
CA PHE A 37 -2.34 -4.28 14.10
C PHE A 37 -1.55 -5.58 13.90
N ARG A 38 -0.76 -6.00 14.89
CA ARG A 38 0.02 -7.25 14.81
C ARG A 38 -0.87 -8.48 14.74
N ALA A 39 -1.98 -8.52 15.49
CA ALA A 39 -2.93 -9.61 15.45
C ALA A 39 -3.56 -9.74 14.06
N GLU A 40 -3.98 -8.62 13.47
CA GLU A 40 -4.57 -8.60 12.14
C GLU A 40 -3.54 -8.96 11.05
N LYS A 41 -2.32 -8.45 11.14
CA LYS A 41 -1.23 -8.86 10.26
C LYS A 41 -1.01 -10.37 10.30
N ALA A 42 -0.92 -10.96 11.49
CA ALA A 42 -0.74 -12.40 11.65
C ALA A 42 -1.92 -13.22 11.10
N ARG A 43 -3.15 -12.69 11.14
CA ARG A 43 -4.32 -13.29 10.47
C ARG A 43 -4.16 -13.26 8.95
N ILE A 44 -3.77 -12.12 8.38
CA ILE A 44 -3.58 -11.95 6.94
C ILE A 44 -2.41 -12.81 6.43
N ASP A 45 -1.28 -12.83 7.14
CA ASP A 45 -0.12 -13.65 6.78
C ASP A 45 -0.49 -15.14 6.68
N ARG A 46 -1.32 -15.65 7.61
CA ARG A 46 -1.83 -17.03 7.57
C ARG A 46 -2.70 -17.29 6.35
N VAL A 47 -3.56 -16.34 5.98
CA VAL A 47 -4.39 -16.44 4.77
C VAL A 47 -3.53 -16.49 3.51
N ILE A 48 -2.49 -15.65 3.44
CA ILE A 48 -1.54 -15.63 2.32
C ILE A 48 -0.78 -16.96 2.24
N ALA A 49 -0.26 -17.44 3.36
CA ALA A 49 0.47 -18.72 3.45
C ALA A 49 -0.42 -19.91 3.04
N ALA A 50 -1.73 -19.84 3.29
CA ALA A 50 -2.70 -20.84 2.86
C ALA A 50 -3.08 -20.77 1.36
N GLY A 51 -2.41 -19.92 0.56
CA GLY A 51 -2.69 -19.75 -0.88
C GLY A 51 -3.73 -18.67 -1.20
N GLY A 52 -4.00 -17.76 -0.25
CA GLY A 52 -5.00 -16.70 -0.36
C GLY A 52 -6.41 -17.18 -0.03
N GLN A 53 -7.36 -16.24 0.12
CA GLN A 53 -8.77 -16.61 0.20
C GLN A 53 -9.21 -17.12 -1.16
N ARG A 54 -9.54 -18.42 -1.25
CA ARG A 54 -10.12 -19.01 -2.45
C ARG A 54 -11.43 -18.25 -2.75
N ARG A 55 -11.39 -17.35 -3.74
CA ARG A 55 -12.62 -16.69 -4.23
C ARG A 55 -13.56 -17.80 -4.69
N PRO A 56 -14.80 -17.87 -4.19
CA PRO A 56 -15.74 -18.88 -4.67
C PRO A 56 -15.90 -18.71 -6.18
N ALA A 57 -15.79 -19.82 -6.92
CA ALA A 57 -15.76 -19.86 -8.38
C ALA A 57 -16.97 -19.18 -9.05
N ALA A 58 -18.07 -18.99 -8.31
CA ALA A 58 -19.26 -18.28 -8.76
C ALA A 58 -19.01 -16.81 -9.17
N VAL A 59 -18.05 -16.12 -8.55
CA VAL A 59 -17.77 -14.70 -8.89
C VAL A 59 -16.91 -14.58 -10.16
N GLN A 60 -16.13 -15.61 -10.49
CA GLN A 60 -15.27 -15.63 -11.68
C GLN A 60 -16.09 -15.84 -12.97
N GLN A 61 -17.24 -16.53 -12.89
CA GLN A 61 -18.11 -16.78 -14.05
C GLN A 61 -18.87 -15.53 -14.51
N ALA A 62 -19.23 -14.62 -13.59
CA ALA A 62 -19.92 -13.37 -13.94
C ALA A 62 -19.03 -12.40 -14.74
N ALA A 63 -17.72 -12.39 -14.49
CA ALA A 63 -16.77 -11.52 -15.20
C ALA A 63 -16.49 -11.97 -16.64
N ASN A 64 -16.61 -13.28 -16.92
CA ASN A 64 -16.33 -13.86 -18.23
C ASN A 64 -17.55 -13.87 -19.18
N GLY A 65 -18.72 -13.41 -18.71
CA GLY A 65 -19.99 -13.41 -19.45
C GLY A 65 -20.29 -12.13 -20.25
N LEU A 66 -19.42 -11.13 -20.21
CA LEU A 66 -19.58 -9.90 -21.00
C LEU A 66 -19.10 -10.16 -22.44
N ARG A 67 -20.04 -10.52 -23.33
CA ARG A 67 -19.82 -10.75 -24.77
C ARG A 67 -19.24 -9.51 -25.47
N PRO A 68 -18.42 -9.66 -26.53
CA PRO A 68 -18.07 -8.53 -27.40
C PRO A 68 -19.32 -8.05 -28.14
N ALA A 69 -19.50 -6.73 -28.23
CA ALA A 69 -20.47 -6.14 -29.14
C ALA A 69 -19.97 -6.37 -30.57
N GLU A 70 -20.59 -7.31 -31.29
CA GLU A 70 -20.39 -7.45 -32.73
C GLU A 70 -21.12 -6.30 -33.45
N GLY A 71 -20.43 -5.69 -34.40
CA GLY A 71 -20.96 -4.67 -35.32
C GLY A 71 -21.41 -5.28 -36.64
#